data_AF-A0A2A4X8S5-F1
#
_entry.id   AF-A0A2A4X8S5-F1
#
_cell.length_a   1.000
_cell.length_b   1.000
_cell.length_c   1.000
_cell.angle_alpha   90.00
_cell.angle_beta   90.00
_cell.angle_gamma   90.00
#
_symmetry.space_group_name_H-M   'P 1'
#
loop_
_entity.id
_entity.type
_entity.pdbx_description
1 polymer ?
#
loop_
_entity_poly.entity_id
_entity_poly.type
_entity_poly.pdbx_seq_one_letter_code
_entity_poly.pdbx_strand_id
1 'polypeptide(L)' 'GITRAQKTLTFTMSARRRKHGETVDCEPSRFLEELPEDDLAWEGRGHEVDPEEQQERGRAHLSNLRDMLS' A
#
# COMPACT_ATOMS: atom_id res chain seq x y z
N GLY A 1 6.78 -13.03 -5.18
CA GLY A 1 5.60 -13.50 -5.91
C GLY A 1 4.44 -13.51 -4.95
N ILE A 2 3.23 -13.23 -5.44
CA ILE A 2 2.04 -13.00 -4.60
C ILE A 2 1.75 -14.15 -3.62
N THR A 3 1.97 -15.40 -4.04
CA THR A 3 1.70 -16.62 -3.24
C THR A 3 2.65 -16.88 -2.06
N ARG A 4 3.60 -15.99 -1.79
CA ARG A 4 4.55 -16.16 -0.67
C ARG A 4 4.06 -15.55 0.64
N ALA A 5 3.24 -14.51 0.56
CA ALA A 5 2.70 -13.87 1.75
C ALA A 5 1.62 -14.78 2.36
N GLN A 6 1.70 -15.02 3.68
CA GLN A 6 0.72 -15.86 4.40
C GLN A 6 -0.36 -15.05 5.12
N LYS A 7 -0.12 -13.76 5.37
CA LYS A 7 -1.02 -12.89 6.14
C LYS A 7 -1.39 -11.63 5.37
N THR A 8 -0.39 -10.84 5.00
CA THR A 8 -0.57 -9.56 4.32
C THR A 8 0.50 -9.39 3.27
N LEU A 9 0.12 -8.87 2.10
CA LEU A 9 1.04 -8.49 1.04
C LEU A 9 0.86 -7.00 0.75
N THR A 10 1.97 -6.26 0.80
CA THR A 10 2.00 -4.85 0.43
C THR A 10 2.77 -4.68 -0.86
N PHE A 11 2.15 -4.07 -1.86
CA PHE A 11 2.82 -3.65 -3.08
C PHE A 11 3.38 -2.25 -2.91
N THR A 12 4.54 -1.98 -3.51
CA THR A 12 5.12 -0.64 -3.56
C THR A 12 5.46 -0.27 -4.99
N MET A 13 5.31 1.01 -5.31
CA MET A 13 5.62 1.55 -6.62
C MET A 13 6.20 2.96 -6.48
N SER A 14 6.89 3.42 -7.51
CA SER A 14 7.48 4.76 -7.54
C SER A 14 7.08 5.42 -8.85
N ALA A 15 6.72 6.71 -8.83
CA ALA A 15 6.43 7.46 -10.06
C ALA A 15 7.71 7.75 -10.86
N ARG A 16 8.87 7.83 -10.18
CA ARG A 16 10.18 8.06 -10.79
C ARG A 16 11.24 7.17 -10.15
N ARG A 17 12.22 6.74 -10.95
CA ARG A 17 13.37 5.97 -10.47
C ARG A 17 14.64 6.41 -11.19
N ARG A 18 15.76 6.42 -10.47
CA ARG A 18 17.08 6.62 -11.06
C ARG A 18 17.60 5.29 -11.63
N LYS A 19 17.88 5.24 -12.93
CA LYS A 19 18.40 4.08 -13.64
C LYS A 19 19.57 4.51 -14.52
N HIS A 20 20.72 3.85 -14.36
CA HIS A 20 21.96 4.19 -15.09
C HIS A 20 22.35 5.67 -15.03
N GLY A 21 22.08 6.34 -13.90
CA GLY A 21 22.41 7.75 -13.70
C GLY A 21 21.30 8.74 -14.04
N GLU A 22 20.31 8.33 -14.84
CA GLU A 22 19.19 9.17 -15.29
C GLU A 22 17.92 8.92 -14.48
N THR A 23 17.05 9.93 -14.35
CA THR A 23 15.73 9.78 -13.74
C THR A 23 14.71 9.44 -14.82
N VAL A 24 13.99 8.34 -14.64
CA VAL A 24 12.98 7.84 -15.58
C VAL A 24 11.63 7.76 -14.87
N ASP A 25 10.58 8.21 -15.53
CA ASP A 25 9.21 8.01 -15.06
C ASP A 25 8.82 6.52 -15.15
N CYS A 26 8.03 6.06 -14.20
CA CYS A 26 7.65 4.66 -14.06
C CYS A 26 6.13 4.54 -14.02
N GLU A 27 5.58 3.79 -14.97
CA GLU A 27 4.18 3.42 -14.94
C GLU A 27 3.94 2.29 -13.93
N PRO A 28 2.72 2.21 -13.33
CA PRO A 28 2.33 1.08 -12.51
C PRO A 28 2.47 -0.25 -13.26
N SER A 29 2.74 -1.32 -12.52
CA SER A 29 2.80 -2.66 -13.12
C SER A 29 1.42 -3.07 -13.62
N ARG A 30 1.32 -3.56 -14.87
CA ARG A 30 0.08 -4.11 -15.46
C ARG A 30 -0.65 -5.12 -14.57
N PHE A 31 0.08 -5.91 -13.80
CA PHE A 31 -0.49 -6.89 -12.89
C PHE A 31 -1.37 -6.29 -11.78
N LEU A 32 -1.27 -4.99 -11.50
CA LEU A 32 -2.15 -4.34 -10.53
C LEU A 32 -3.56 -4.15 -11.07
N GLU A 33 -3.70 -3.96 -12.40
CA GLU A 33 -4.99 -3.86 -13.09
C GLU A 33 -5.66 -5.23 -13.26
N GLU A 34 -4.88 -6.30 -13.13
CA GLU A 34 -5.37 -7.68 -13.20
C GLU A 34 -5.89 -8.19 -11.83
N LEU A 35 -5.68 -7.44 -10.74
CA LEU A 35 -6.16 -7.82 -9.40
C LEU A 35 -7.63 -7.45 -9.21
N PRO A 36 -8.40 -8.21 -8.41
CA PRO A 36 -9.73 -7.78 -7.99
C PRO A 36 -9.66 -6.44 -7.25
N GLU A 37 -10.46 -5.45 -7.67
CA GLU A 37 -10.46 -4.12 -7.06
C GLU A 37 -10.87 -4.17 -5.58
N ASP A 38 -11.84 -5.04 -5.24
CA ASP A 38 -12.33 -5.22 -3.87
C ASP A 38 -11.25 -5.73 -2.89
N ASP A 39 -10.19 -6.37 -3.41
CA ASP A 39 -9.07 -6.89 -2.62
C ASP A 39 -7.86 -5.93 -2.61
N LEU A 40 -7.94 -4.78 -3.31
CA LEU A 40 -6.84 -3.84 -3.49
C LEU A 40 -7.12 -2.51 -2.77
N ALA A 41 -6.48 -2.32 -1.62
CA ALA A 41 -6.47 -1.04 -0.93
C ALA A 41 -5.34 -0.13 -1.43
N TRP A 42 -5.68 1.05 -1.94
CA TRP A 42 -4.69 2.06 -2.35
C TRP A 42 -4.30 2.97 -1.19
N GLU A 43 -2.99 3.14 -0.99
CA GLU A 43 -2.45 4.02 0.04
C GLU A 43 -1.68 5.19 -0.59
N GLY A 44 -2.01 6.41 -0.16
CA GLY A 44 -1.41 7.64 -0.68
C GLY A 44 -1.95 8.10 -2.04
N ARG A 45 -1.24 9.03 -2.69
CA ARG A 45 -1.61 9.69 -3.97
C ARG A 45 -2.96 10.44 -4.00
N GLY A 46 -3.47 10.87 -2.86
CA GLY A 46 -4.76 11.59 -2.82
C GLY A 46 -5.96 10.70 -3.07
N HIS A 47 -5.83 9.39 -2.83
CA HIS A 47 -7.00 8.52 -2.74
C HIS A 47 -7.80 8.93 -1.50
N GLU A 48 -9.02 9.42 -1.72
CA GLU A 48 -9.97 9.75 -0.65
C GLU A 48 -10.45 8.45 -0.02
N VAL A 49 -9.85 8.12 1.11
CA VAL A 49 -10.38 7.12 2.03
C VAL A 49 -11.42 7.81 2.90
N ASP A 50 -12.51 7.10 3.23
CA ASP A 50 -13.54 7.62 4.12
C ASP A 50 -12.88 8.10 5.45
N PRO A 51 -13.17 9.35 5.90
CA PRO A 51 -12.69 9.86 7.17
C PRO A 51 -12.94 8.94 8.37
N GLU A 52 -14.05 8.20 8.38
CA GLU A 52 -14.37 7.25 9.44
C GLU A 52 -13.45 6.03 9.38
N GLU A 53 -13.27 5.45 8.20
CA GLU A 53 -12.39 4.30 7.99
C GLU A 53 -10.93 4.64 8.35
N GLN A 54 -10.48 5.86 8.03
CA GLN A 54 -9.16 6.37 8.44
C GLN A 54 -9.01 6.46 9.96
N GLN A 55 -10.03 6.95 10.65
CA GLN A 55 -10.01 7.01 12.12
C GLN A 55 -9.96 5.62 12.74
N GLU A 56 -10.77 4.68 12.25
CA GLU A 56 -10.78 3.31 12.75
C GLU A 56 -9.43 2.62 12.53
N ARG A 57 -8.85 2.74 11.32
CA ARG A 57 -7.49 2.25 11.01
C ARG A 57 -6.45 2.84 11.96
N GLY A 58 -6.51 4.15 12.21
CA GLY A 58 -5.60 4.84 13.13
C GLY A 58 -5.70 4.32 14.57
N ARG A 59 -6.92 4.11 15.06
CA ARG A 59 -7.17 3.54 16.40
C ARG A 59 -6.66 2.11 16.51
N ALA A 60 -6.91 1.27 15.51
CA ALA A 60 -6.43 -0.11 15.47
C ALA A 60 -4.90 -0.19 15.48
N HIS A 61 -4.21 0.68 14.72
CA HIS A 61 -2.76 0.77 14.74
C HIS A 61 -2.21 1.18 16.11
N LEU A 62 -2.80 2.18 16.76
CA LEU A 62 -2.38 2.60 18.09
C LEU A 62 -2.61 1.51 19.15
N SER A 63 -3.69 0.74 19.04
CA SER A 63 -3.94 -0.41 19.93
C SER A 63 -2.85 -1.47 19.79
N ASN A 64 -2.54 -1.89 18.55
CA ASN A 64 -1.51 -2.89 18.31
C ASN A 64 -0.12 -2.43 18.82
N LEU A 65 0.19 -1.14 18.68
CA LEU A 65 1.42 -0.57 19.23
C LEU A 65 1.45 -0.60 20.77
N ARG A 66 0.32 -0.33 21.43
CA ARG A 66 0.21 -0.44 22.89
C ARG A 66 0.41 -1.88 23.36
N ASP A 67 -0.25 -2.84 22.71
CA ASP A 67 -0.18 -4.25 23.07
C ASP A 67 1.23 -4.85 22.89
N MET A 68 2.02 -4.31 21.96
CA MET A 68 3.43 -4.71 21.79
C MET A 68 4.39 -4.08 22.81
N LEU A 69 4.00 -2.97 23.45
CA LEU A 69 4.84 -2.19 24.36
C LEU A 69 4.49 -2.39 25.85
N SER A 70 3.43 -3.14 26.13
CA SER A 70 3.04 -3.60 27.48
C SER A 70 3.58 -4.99 27.77
#